data_AF-A0A2J8SF01-F1
#
_entry.id   AF-A0A2J8SF01-F1
#
_cell.length_a   1.000
_cell.length_b   1.000
_cell.length_c   1.000
_cell.angle_alpha   90.00
_cell.angle_beta   90.00
_cell.angle_gamma   90.00
#
_symmetry.space_group_name_H-M   'P 1'
#
loop_
_entity.id
_entity.type
_entity.pdbx_description
1 polymer ?
#
loop_
_entity_poly.entity_id
_entity_poly.type
_entity_poly.pdbx_seq_one_letter_code
_entity_poly.pdbx_strand_id
1 'polypeptide(L)'
;MAACIAAGYCAAMGLGRSFQAARTLLPKPASIACRVHAGPVRQQSTGPSEPGAFQPPPKPVILDKRRPVELERRFLSPEFIPPRGRTDPLKFQMERKDMLERRKVLHIPEFYVGSILRVTTADPYASGKISQFLGICIQRSGRGLGATFILRNVIEGQGVEICFELYNPRVQEIQVVKLEKRLDDSLLYLRDALPEYSTFDVNMKPEVQEPNQKVPVNELKVKMKPKPWSKRWERPNFNIKGIRFDLCLTEEQMKEAQKWSQPWLEFDMMREYDTSKIEAAIWKEIEASKRS
;
A
#
# COMPACT_ATOMS: atom_id res chain seq x y z
N MET A 1 -37.18 27.52 -41.65
CA MET A 1 -38.35 28.21 -41.04
C MET A 1 -38.27 27.94 -39.54
N ALA A 2 -37.58 28.72 -38.70
CA ALA A 2 -37.75 30.12 -38.30
C ALA A 2 -38.98 30.37 -37.40
N ALA A 3 -38.72 31.04 -36.25
CA ALA A 3 -39.60 31.61 -35.19
C ALA A 3 -39.58 30.79 -33.87
N CYS A 4 -38.99 31.18 -32.72
CA CYS A 4 -38.64 32.47 -32.10
C CYS A 4 -39.81 33.43 -31.83
N ILE A 5 -40.35 33.42 -30.60
CA ILE A 5 -41.01 34.51 -29.83
C ILE A 5 -41.01 34.07 -28.34
N ALA A 6 -40.94 34.87 -27.28
CA ALA A 6 -40.33 36.14 -26.90
C ALA A 6 -40.52 36.26 -25.37
N ALA A 7 -39.75 37.15 -24.74
CA ALA A 7 -39.71 37.39 -23.30
C ALA A 7 -40.93 38.12 -22.73
N GLY A 8 -41.14 37.99 -21.42
CA GLY A 8 -42.06 38.82 -20.63
C GLY A 8 -41.54 39.00 -19.20
N TYR A 9 -40.90 40.13 -18.95
CA TYR A 9 -40.56 40.69 -17.64
C TYR A 9 -41.84 41.22 -16.95
N CYS A 10 -41.99 41.02 -15.64
CA CYS A 10 -42.70 41.98 -14.78
C CYS A 10 -42.25 41.85 -13.33
N ALA A 11 -42.06 43.00 -12.69
CA ALA A 11 -41.40 43.19 -11.41
C ALA A 11 -42.39 43.51 -10.27
N ALA A 12 -41.89 43.27 -9.06
CA ALA A 12 -42.13 44.00 -7.79
C ALA A 12 -43.52 43.95 -7.12
N MET A 13 -43.57 43.39 -5.91
CA MET A 13 -43.87 44.03 -4.59
C MET A 13 -43.58 42.94 -3.52
N GLY A 14 -42.88 43.10 -2.41
CA GLY A 14 -42.67 44.27 -1.57
C GLY A 14 -43.44 44.13 -0.25
N LEU A 15 -43.04 43.22 0.65
CA LEU A 15 -43.48 43.22 2.05
C LEU A 15 -42.33 42.77 2.97
N GLY A 16 -41.63 43.76 3.53
CA GLY A 16 -40.69 43.58 4.63
C GLY A 16 -41.45 43.36 5.94
N ARG A 17 -41.07 42.31 6.68
CA ARG A 17 -41.36 42.17 8.10
C ARG A 17 -40.04 42.09 8.85
N SER A 18 -39.73 43.20 9.52
CA SER A 18 -38.69 43.33 10.53
C SER A 18 -39.03 42.48 11.75
N PHE A 19 -38.20 41.49 12.05
CA PHE A 19 -38.12 40.91 13.38
C PHE A 19 -36.81 41.35 14.03
N GLN A 20 -36.93 42.28 14.97
CA GLN A 20 -35.88 42.62 15.92
C GLN A 20 -35.73 41.44 16.90
N ALA A 21 -34.60 40.74 16.84
CA ALA A 21 -34.19 39.85 17.90
C ALA A 21 -33.08 40.54 18.72
N ALA A 22 -33.35 40.72 20.00
CA ALA A 22 -32.52 41.41 20.95
C ALA A 22 -31.13 40.77 21.07
N ARG A 23 -30.09 41.59 20.85
CA ARG A 23 -28.69 41.29 21.19
C ARG A 23 -28.54 41.38 22.71
N THR A 24 -28.49 40.23 23.39
CA THR A 24 -27.92 40.15 24.74
C THR A 24 -26.40 40.16 24.63
N LEU A 25 -25.79 41.24 25.12
CA LEU A 25 -24.34 41.41 25.22
C LEU A 25 -23.79 40.53 26.36
N LEU A 26 -23.09 39.45 25.99
CA LEU A 26 -22.23 38.73 26.92
C LEU A 26 -20.89 39.49 27.07
N PRO A 27 -20.33 39.61 28.28
CA PRO A 27 -19.04 40.27 28.47
C PRO A 27 -17.89 39.40 27.93
N LYS A 28 -16.92 40.07 27.29
CA LYS A 28 -15.67 39.49 26.78
C LYS A 28 -14.83 38.90 27.93
N PRO A 29 -14.26 37.69 27.81
CA PRO A 29 -13.14 37.30 28.66
C PRO A 29 -11.87 38.04 28.21
N ALA A 30 -11.10 38.51 29.19
CA ALA A 30 -9.86 39.22 28.99
C ALA A 30 -8.80 38.34 28.30
N SER A 31 -8.22 38.87 27.23
CA SER A 31 -7.11 38.27 26.49
C SER A 31 -5.82 38.37 27.30
N ILE A 32 -5.31 37.25 27.82
CA ILE A 32 -3.89 37.15 28.21
C ILE A 32 -3.12 36.73 26.96
N ALA A 33 -2.29 37.64 26.47
CA ALA A 33 -1.36 37.39 25.38
C ALA A 33 -0.15 36.58 25.90
N CYS A 34 -0.17 35.26 25.71
CA CYS A 34 1.04 34.45 25.80
C CYS A 34 1.64 34.29 24.40
N ARG A 35 2.63 35.12 24.10
CA ARG A 35 3.47 35.03 22.90
C ARG A 35 4.40 33.83 23.06
N VAL A 36 4.03 32.67 22.50
CA VAL A 36 4.91 31.51 22.45
C VAL A 36 5.45 31.38 21.02
N HIS A 37 6.72 31.73 20.86
CA HIS A 37 7.48 31.39 19.67
C HIS A 37 7.66 29.86 19.62
N ALA A 38 7.03 29.20 18.65
CA ALA A 38 7.26 27.80 18.35
C ALA A 38 8.60 27.64 17.59
N GLY A 39 9.69 27.48 18.35
CA GLY A 39 10.93 26.87 17.87
C GLY A 39 10.78 25.33 17.79
N PRO A 40 11.80 24.62 17.27
CA PRO A 40 11.70 23.20 16.97
C PRO A 40 11.45 22.39 18.24
N VAL A 41 10.54 21.42 18.14
CA VAL A 41 10.18 20.48 19.22
C VAL A 41 11.41 19.65 19.57
N ARG A 42 12.17 20.15 20.54
CA ARG A 42 13.16 19.40 21.31
C ARG A 42 12.37 18.36 22.09
N GLN A 43 12.68 17.08 21.90
CA GLN A 43 12.22 16.04 22.83
C GLN A 43 12.53 16.54 24.24
N GLN A 44 11.48 16.79 25.03
CA GLN A 44 11.65 17.05 26.43
C GLN A 44 12.18 15.75 27.02
N SER A 45 13.50 15.69 27.21
CA SER A 45 14.09 14.82 28.21
C SER A 45 13.45 15.24 29.51
N THR A 46 12.50 14.44 29.99
CA THR A 46 11.97 14.52 31.34
C THR A 46 13.14 14.70 32.28
N GLY A 47 13.02 15.68 33.19
CA GLY A 47 14.03 15.99 34.19
C GLY A 47 14.35 14.79 35.10
N PRO A 48 15.28 14.94 36.06
CA PRO A 48 15.65 13.85 36.95
C PRO A 48 14.39 13.29 37.59
N SER A 49 14.14 12.00 37.34
CA SER A 49 13.00 11.27 37.88
C SER A 49 12.94 11.49 39.38
N GLU A 50 11.82 11.98 39.89
CA GLU A 50 11.55 11.93 41.33
C GLU A 50 11.85 10.49 41.81
N PRO A 51 12.61 10.32 42.90
CA PRO A 51 12.96 8.99 43.39
C PRO A 51 11.68 8.24 43.77
N GLY A 52 11.19 7.37 42.89
CA GLY A 52 9.93 6.66 43.01
C GLY A 52 9.01 6.71 41.77
N ALA A 53 9.30 7.53 40.76
CA ALA A 53 8.52 7.57 39.53
C ALA A 53 8.68 6.26 38.71
N PHE A 54 7.56 5.64 38.34
CA PHE A 54 7.55 4.42 37.53
C PHE A 54 8.23 4.66 36.17
N GLN A 55 9.34 3.95 35.93
CA GLN A 55 9.95 3.90 34.61
C GLN A 55 9.25 2.83 33.77
N PRO A 56 8.73 3.17 32.57
CA PRO A 56 8.11 2.18 31.71
C PRO A 56 9.15 1.10 31.38
N PRO A 57 8.82 -0.20 31.57
CA PRO A 57 9.77 -1.26 31.32
C PRO A 57 10.13 -1.31 29.83
N PRO A 58 11.37 -1.68 29.49
CA PRO A 58 11.73 -1.96 28.12
C PRO A 58 10.88 -3.12 27.58
N LYS A 59 10.56 -3.09 26.28
CA LYS A 59 9.81 -4.18 25.65
C LYS A 59 10.60 -5.49 25.79
N PRO A 60 10.01 -6.57 26.36
CA PRO A 60 10.72 -7.82 26.53
C PRO A 60 11.03 -8.44 25.17
N VAL A 61 12.28 -8.88 24.98
CA VAL A 61 12.70 -9.65 23.82
C VAL A 61 12.53 -11.13 24.16
N ILE A 62 11.49 -11.76 23.62
CA ILE A 62 11.15 -13.16 23.88
C ILE A 62 11.84 -14.01 22.81
N LEU A 63 12.89 -14.76 23.20
CA LEU A 63 13.55 -15.72 22.31
C LEU A 63 13.32 -17.13 22.82
N ASP A 64 12.54 -17.92 22.08
CA ASP A 64 12.31 -19.33 22.39
C ASP A 64 13.47 -20.20 21.88
N LYS A 65 14.49 -20.38 22.72
CA LYS A 65 15.67 -21.21 22.40
C LYS A 65 15.36 -22.71 22.26
N ARG A 66 14.14 -23.15 22.60
CA ARG A 66 13.74 -24.56 22.52
C ARG A 66 13.32 -24.97 21.10
N ARG A 67 12.92 -24.00 20.28
CA ARG A 67 12.55 -24.25 18.88
C ARG A 67 13.81 -24.43 18.05
N PRO A 68 13.82 -25.36 17.07
CA PRO A 68 14.93 -25.45 16.14
C PRO A 68 15.11 -24.10 15.46
N VAL A 69 16.36 -23.63 15.37
CA VAL A 69 16.70 -22.39 14.67
C VAL A 69 16.32 -22.59 13.20
N GLU A 70 15.22 -21.99 12.76
CA GLU A 70 14.87 -21.97 11.35
C GLU A 70 16.01 -21.28 10.58
N LEU A 71 16.36 -21.83 9.40
CA LEU A 71 17.35 -21.25 8.49
C LEU A 71 17.07 -19.76 8.31
N GLU A 72 18.07 -18.91 8.59
CA GLU A 72 17.97 -17.47 8.33
C GLU A 72 17.55 -17.23 6.89
N ARG A 73 16.30 -16.81 6.71
CA ARG A 73 15.75 -16.55 5.39
C ARG A 73 16.23 -15.19 4.91
N ARG A 74 16.95 -15.18 3.81
CA ARG A 74 17.32 -13.94 3.11
C ARG A 74 16.18 -13.52 2.18
N PHE A 75 15.70 -12.29 2.31
CA PHE A 75 14.71 -11.70 1.41
C PHE A 75 15.38 -10.76 0.41
N LEU A 76 15.23 -11.05 -0.88
CA LEU A 76 15.60 -10.14 -1.96
C LEU A 76 14.34 -9.52 -2.54
N SER A 77 14.32 -8.19 -2.65
CA SER A 77 13.16 -7.49 -3.19
C SER A 77 13.06 -7.69 -4.71
N PRO A 78 11.86 -7.96 -5.28
CA PRO A 78 11.69 -8.31 -6.70
C PRO A 78 12.25 -7.31 -7.72
N GLU A 79 12.30 -6.02 -7.39
CA GLU A 79 12.79 -4.98 -8.31
C GLU A 79 14.30 -4.99 -8.53
N PHE A 80 15.07 -5.69 -7.69
CA PHE A 80 16.51 -5.88 -7.91
C PHE A 80 16.80 -6.88 -9.03
N ILE A 81 15.88 -7.82 -9.27
CA ILE A 81 16.03 -8.87 -10.27
C ILE A 81 15.77 -8.25 -11.66
N PRO A 82 16.78 -8.13 -12.53
CA PRO A 82 16.61 -7.55 -13.85
C PRO A 82 15.67 -8.43 -14.71
N PRO A 83 14.94 -7.86 -15.68
CA PRO A 83 14.18 -8.66 -16.62
C PRO A 83 15.11 -9.39 -17.59
N ARG A 84 14.63 -10.51 -18.15
CA ARG A 84 15.31 -11.19 -19.26
C ARG A 84 15.41 -10.24 -20.45
N GLY A 85 16.63 -9.95 -20.89
CA GLY A 85 16.91 -8.99 -21.97
C GLY A 85 18.39 -8.94 -22.34
N ARG A 86 18.74 -8.06 -23.28
CA ARG A 86 20.11 -7.88 -23.81
C ARG A 86 20.77 -6.57 -23.35
N THR A 87 20.21 -5.92 -22.33
CA THR A 87 20.75 -4.68 -21.77
C THR A 87 22.09 -4.95 -21.09
N ASP A 88 23.03 -4.01 -21.22
CA ASP A 88 24.34 -4.09 -20.58
C ASP A 88 24.21 -4.22 -19.05
N PRO A 89 24.87 -5.22 -18.41
CA PRO A 89 24.93 -5.36 -16.96
C PRO A 89 25.34 -4.10 -16.19
N LEU A 90 26.18 -3.24 -16.79
CA LEU A 90 26.64 -1.99 -16.16
C LEU A 90 25.47 -1.07 -15.79
N LYS A 91 24.44 -1.01 -16.64
CA LYS A 91 23.22 -0.22 -16.38
C LYS A 91 22.55 -0.66 -15.09
N PHE A 92 22.44 -1.97 -14.85
CA PHE A 92 21.82 -2.51 -13.65
C PHE A 92 22.69 -2.32 -12.41
N GLN A 93 24.01 -2.38 -12.55
CA GLN A 93 24.93 -2.09 -11.44
C GLN A 93 24.82 -0.65 -10.96
N MET A 94 24.82 0.32 -11.90
CA MET A 94 24.62 1.74 -11.58
C MET A 94 23.25 1.97 -10.92
N GLU A 95 22.19 1.43 -11.51
CA GLU A 95 20.84 1.56 -10.97
C GLU A 95 20.71 0.96 -9.56
N ARG A 96 21.32 -0.21 -9.32
CA ARG A 96 21.34 -0.83 -7.99
C ARG A 96 22.12 -0.01 -6.98
N LYS A 97 23.24 0.60 -7.37
CA LYS A 97 24.00 1.50 -6.50
C LYS A 97 23.11 2.65 -6.03
N ASP A 98 22.41 3.31 -6.94
CA ASP A 98 21.51 4.43 -6.62
C ASP A 98 20.33 3.98 -5.73
N MET A 99 19.76 2.81 -6.00
CA MET A 99 18.71 2.22 -5.17
C MET A 99 19.18 1.95 -3.73
N LEU A 100 20.41 1.43 -3.57
CA LEU A 100 21.00 1.15 -2.26
C LEU A 100 21.29 2.44 -1.49
N GLU A 101 21.82 3.46 -2.16
CA GLU A 101 22.01 4.79 -1.57
C GLU A 101 20.67 5.38 -1.10
N ARG A 102 19.61 5.28 -1.90
CA ARG A 102 18.28 5.74 -1.48
C ARG A 102 17.74 4.96 -0.27
N ARG A 103 17.99 3.65 -0.18
CA ARG A 103 17.59 2.81 0.96
C ARG A 103 18.36 3.10 2.26
N LYS A 104 19.54 3.73 2.17
CA LYS A 104 20.26 4.22 3.37
C LYS A 104 19.52 5.40 4.01
N VAL A 105 18.77 6.19 3.22
CA VAL A 105 17.97 7.33 3.68
C VAL A 105 16.55 6.92 4.04
N LEU A 106 15.89 6.12 3.19
CA LEU A 106 14.52 5.66 3.39
C LEU A 106 14.52 4.16 3.71
N HIS A 107 14.03 3.78 4.90
CA HIS A 107 13.84 2.38 5.24
C HIS A 107 12.68 1.79 4.43
N ILE A 108 12.99 0.86 3.51
CA ILE A 108 12.01 0.11 2.74
C ILE A 108 11.88 -1.28 3.35
N PRO A 109 10.76 -1.60 4.03
CA PRO A 109 10.56 -2.90 4.68
C PRO A 109 10.25 -4.01 3.66
N GLU A 110 10.34 -5.25 4.11
CA GLU A 110 9.86 -6.42 3.37
C GLU A 110 8.32 -6.42 3.35
N PHE A 111 7.74 -6.58 2.16
CA PHE A 111 6.31 -6.79 1.99
C PHE A 111 5.99 -7.57 0.72
N TYR A 112 4.81 -8.18 0.69
CA TYR A 112 4.34 -8.99 -0.43
C TYR A 112 3.00 -8.48 -0.94
N VAL A 113 2.56 -9.03 -2.07
CA VAL A 113 1.18 -8.84 -2.53
C VAL A 113 0.24 -9.51 -1.52
N GLY A 114 -0.75 -8.75 -1.07
CA GLY A 114 -1.64 -9.12 0.02
C GLY A 114 -1.33 -8.46 1.37
N SER A 115 -0.12 -7.91 1.54
CA SER A 115 0.23 -7.19 2.78
C SER A 115 -0.48 -5.83 2.85
N ILE A 116 -0.80 -5.38 4.06
CA ILE A 116 -1.42 -4.07 4.32
C ILE A 116 -0.32 -3.07 4.67
N LEU A 117 -0.26 -1.98 3.91
CA LEU A 117 0.75 -0.93 4.05
C LEU A 117 0.10 0.40 4.39
N ARG A 118 0.82 1.22 5.14
CA ARG A 118 0.56 2.64 5.33
C ARG A 118 1.75 3.41 4.74
N VAL A 119 1.48 4.24 3.75
CA VAL A 119 2.50 5.06 3.08
C VAL A 119 2.25 6.52 3.38
N THR A 120 3.30 7.20 3.83
CA THR A 120 3.31 8.63 4.11
C THR A 120 4.09 9.34 3.02
N THR A 121 3.45 10.27 2.31
CA THR A 121 4.06 11.06 1.23
C THR A 121 3.99 12.56 1.50
N ALA A 122 4.95 13.30 0.97
CA ALA A 122 4.91 14.75 0.93
C ALA A 122 4.06 15.21 -0.27
N ASP A 123 2.96 15.89 0.01
CA ASP A 123 2.09 16.48 -1.00
C ASP A 123 1.97 17.99 -0.76
N PRO A 124 2.44 18.87 -1.67
CA PRO A 124 2.42 20.31 -1.46
C PRO A 124 1.00 20.90 -1.31
N TYR A 125 -0.04 20.22 -1.82
CA TYR A 125 -1.41 20.74 -1.81
C TYR A 125 -2.26 20.19 -0.66
N ALA A 126 -1.79 19.15 0.03
CA ALA A 126 -2.48 18.58 1.17
C ALA A 126 -2.38 19.48 2.41
N SER A 127 -3.39 19.43 3.27
CA SER A 127 -3.32 20.07 4.58
C SER A 127 -2.15 19.47 5.38
N GLY A 128 -1.23 20.33 5.84
CA GLY A 128 -0.02 19.88 6.55
C GLY A 128 1.11 19.37 5.65
N LYS A 129 0.98 19.46 4.32
CA LYS A 129 1.95 19.02 3.30
C LYS A 129 2.32 17.54 3.33
N ILE A 130 1.56 16.74 4.08
CA ILE A 130 1.79 15.32 4.31
C ILE A 130 0.47 14.59 4.06
N SER A 131 0.52 13.57 3.22
CA SER A 131 -0.62 12.71 2.90
C SER A 131 -0.31 11.29 3.37
N GLN A 132 -1.29 10.65 4.01
CA GLN A 132 -1.19 9.26 4.45
C GLN A 132 -2.26 8.43 3.75
N PHE A 133 -1.88 7.25 3.28
CA PHE A 133 -2.80 6.30 2.68
C PHE A 133 -2.53 4.90 3.22
N LEU A 134 -3.58 4.23 3.67
CA LEU A 134 -3.55 2.82 4.09
C LEU A 134 -4.33 1.98 3.09
N GLY A 135 -3.75 0.85 2.68
CA GLY A 135 -4.42 -0.10 1.81
C GLY A 135 -3.66 -1.41 1.65
N ILE A 136 -4.32 -2.38 1.00
CA ILE A 136 -3.71 -3.66 0.63
C ILE A 136 -2.88 -3.50 -0.65
N CYS A 137 -1.68 -4.07 -0.67
CA CYS A 137 -0.86 -4.13 -1.87
C CYS A 137 -1.42 -5.18 -2.85
N ILE A 138 -1.97 -4.73 -3.98
CA ILE A 138 -2.61 -5.63 -4.96
C ILE A 138 -1.65 -6.08 -6.07
N GLN A 139 -0.63 -5.29 -6.36
CA GLN A 139 0.35 -5.58 -7.40
C GLN A 139 1.66 -4.88 -7.07
N ARG A 140 2.79 -5.55 -7.35
CA ARG A 140 4.11 -4.94 -7.43
C ARG A 140 4.60 -5.05 -8.87
N SER A 141 5.03 -3.94 -9.44
CA SER A 141 5.43 -3.83 -10.84
C SER A 141 6.69 -2.97 -10.98
N GLY A 142 7.25 -2.94 -12.19
CA GLY A 142 8.47 -2.20 -12.45
C GLY A 142 9.72 -2.93 -11.97
N ARG A 143 10.87 -2.34 -12.31
CA ARG A 143 12.22 -2.84 -12.06
C ARG A 143 13.12 -1.65 -11.76
N GLY A 144 14.18 -1.87 -10.99
CA GLY A 144 15.14 -0.82 -10.71
C GLY A 144 14.54 0.36 -9.93
N LEU A 145 14.88 1.59 -10.33
CA LEU A 145 14.37 2.83 -9.70
C LEU A 145 12.87 3.06 -9.95
N GLY A 146 12.35 2.57 -11.08
CA GLY A 146 10.94 2.71 -11.46
C GLY A 146 10.01 1.66 -10.83
N ALA A 147 10.41 1.05 -9.71
CA ALA A 147 9.61 0.04 -9.03
C ALA A 147 8.38 0.66 -8.35
N THR A 148 7.21 0.11 -8.66
CA THR A 148 5.91 0.61 -8.23
C THR A 148 5.09 -0.46 -7.52
N PHE A 149 4.15 -0.02 -6.70
CA PHE A 149 3.15 -0.88 -6.09
C PHE A 149 1.83 -0.14 -5.97
N ILE A 150 0.74 -0.88 -6.12
CA ILE A 150 -0.61 -0.31 -6.06
C ILE A 150 -1.23 -0.68 -4.73
N LEU A 151 -1.66 0.32 -3.98
CA LEU A 151 -2.47 0.14 -2.78
C LEU A 151 -3.94 0.36 -3.11
N ARG A 152 -4.78 -0.54 -2.61
CA ARG A 152 -6.24 -0.47 -2.73
C ARG A 152 -6.88 -0.36 -1.35
N ASN A 153 -7.84 0.54 -1.20
CA ASN A 153 -8.74 0.58 -0.05
C ASN A 153 -10.11 1.11 -0.47
N VAL A 154 -11.14 0.80 0.29
CA VAL A 154 -12.48 1.38 0.13
C VAL A 154 -12.69 2.38 1.25
N ILE A 155 -12.81 3.67 0.89
CA ILE A 155 -13.01 4.77 1.83
C ILE A 155 -14.39 5.34 1.55
N GLU A 156 -15.25 5.41 2.58
CA GLU A 156 -16.62 5.94 2.45
C GLU A 156 -17.44 5.27 1.33
N GLY A 157 -17.24 3.96 1.13
CA GLY A 157 -17.91 3.19 0.07
C GLY A 157 -17.32 3.37 -1.33
N GLN A 158 -16.32 4.24 -1.52
CA GLN A 158 -15.63 4.44 -2.79
C GLN A 158 -14.30 3.69 -2.83
N GLY A 159 -14.10 2.89 -3.88
CA GLY A 159 -12.81 2.21 -4.10
C GLY A 159 -11.75 3.20 -4.58
N VAL A 160 -10.67 3.34 -3.82
CA VAL A 160 -9.53 4.20 -4.13
C VAL A 160 -8.30 3.34 -4.35
N GLU A 161 -7.58 3.62 -5.43
CA GLU A 161 -6.29 2.99 -5.74
C GLU A 161 -5.23 4.06 -5.96
N ILE A 162 -4.08 3.90 -5.32
CA ILE A 162 -2.94 4.79 -5.50
C ILE A 162 -1.72 3.95 -5.87
N CYS A 163 -1.06 4.33 -6.97
CA CYS A 163 0.20 3.76 -7.40
C CYS A 163 1.35 4.57 -6.76
N PHE A 164 2.12 3.92 -5.89
CA PHE A 164 3.30 4.52 -5.27
C PHE A 164 4.57 3.97 -5.92
N GLU A 165 5.56 4.85 -6.04
CA GLU A 165 6.92 4.51 -6.46
C GLU A 165 7.79 4.30 -5.21
N LEU A 166 8.54 3.20 -5.14
CA LEU A 166 9.34 2.84 -3.97
C LEU A 166 10.48 3.83 -3.69
N TYR A 167 11.11 4.35 -4.73
CA TYR A 167 12.30 5.20 -4.63
C TYR A 167 12.01 6.69 -4.76
N ASN A 168 10.74 7.08 -4.84
CA ASN A 168 10.37 8.47 -5.03
C ASN A 168 10.81 9.34 -3.83
N PRO A 169 11.41 10.52 -4.07
CA PRO A 169 11.87 11.41 -3.00
C PRO A 169 10.73 11.97 -2.13
N ARG A 170 9.49 11.99 -2.63
CA ARG A 170 8.31 12.43 -1.87
C ARG A 170 7.86 11.42 -0.82
N VAL A 171 8.28 10.16 -0.92
CA VAL A 171 7.95 9.15 0.10
C VAL A 171 8.79 9.39 1.35
N GLN A 172 8.10 9.57 2.48
CA GLN A 172 8.73 9.82 3.78
C GLN A 172 8.88 8.53 4.58
N GLU A 173 7.83 7.70 4.61
CA GLU A 173 7.81 6.46 5.37
C GLU A 173 6.91 5.43 4.68
N ILE A 174 7.36 4.17 4.70
CA ILE A 174 6.57 3.01 4.31
C ILE A 174 6.46 2.11 5.53
N GLN A 175 5.29 2.08 6.16
CA GLN A 175 5.01 1.25 7.33
C GLN A 175 4.22 0.01 6.91
N VAL A 176 4.72 -1.17 7.26
CA VAL A 176 3.97 -2.42 7.12
C VAL A 176 3.05 -2.55 8.33
N VAL A 177 1.75 -2.56 8.07
CA VAL A 177 0.73 -2.71 9.12
C VAL A 177 0.47 -4.19 9.38
N LYS A 178 0.36 -4.97 8.30
CA LYS A 178 0.19 -6.43 8.37
C LYS A 178 0.96 -7.09 7.24
N LEU A 179 1.93 -7.93 7.60
CA LEU A 179 2.72 -8.70 6.63
C LEU A 179 2.07 -10.07 6.41
N GLU A 180 1.44 -10.24 5.26
CA GLU A 180 0.86 -11.52 4.83
C GLU A 180 1.04 -11.72 3.32
N LYS A 181 1.05 -12.98 2.89
CA LYS A 181 0.97 -13.38 1.49
C LYS A 181 -0.44 -13.88 1.17
N ARG A 182 -0.84 -13.77 -0.09
CA ARG A 182 -2.02 -14.46 -0.64
C ARG A 182 -1.61 -15.63 -1.52
N LEU A 183 -2.59 -16.40 -1.97
CA LEU A 183 -2.39 -17.51 -2.91
C LEU A 183 -1.92 -17.05 -4.29
N ASP A 184 -2.30 -15.81 -4.66
CA ASP A 184 -2.03 -15.23 -5.97
C ASP A 184 -0.97 -14.13 -5.87
N ASP A 185 -0.13 -14.04 -6.91
CA ASP A 185 0.89 -12.98 -7.01
C ASP A 185 0.32 -11.61 -7.39
N SER A 186 -0.94 -11.55 -7.85
CA SER A 186 -1.65 -10.30 -8.15
C SER A 186 -3.11 -10.37 -7.73
N LEU A 187 -3.60 -9.33 -7.07
CA LEU A 187 -4.96 -9.22 -6.54
C LEU A 187 -5.82 -8.23 -7.33
N LEU A 188 -5.55 -8.09 -8.62
CA LEU A 188 -6.28 -7.15 -9.49
C LEU A 188 -7.78 -7.47 -9.59
N TYR A 189 -8.17 -8.72 -9.32
CA TYR A 189 -9.56 -9.16 -9.28
C TYR A 189 -10.36 -8.57 -8.11
N LEU A 190 -9.71 -7.95 -7.11
CA LEU A 190 -10.40 -7.26 -6.01
C LEU A 190 -11.26 -6.07 -6.45
N ARG A 191 -11.08 -5.58 -7.68
CA ARG A 191 -11.94 -4.57 -8.31
C ARG A 191 -13.35 -5.09 -8.57
N ASP A 192 -13.44 -6.36 -8.96
CA ASP A 192 -14.68 -7.07 -9.30
C ASP A 192 -15.22 -7.92 -8.13
N ALA A 193 -14.48 -7.98 -7.02
CA ALA A 193 -14.89 -8.63 -5.78
C ALA A 193 -15.88 -7.79 -4.97
N LEU A 194 -16.50 -8.42 -3.96
CA LEU A 194 -17.30 -7.69 -2.97
C LEU A 194 -16.44 -6.65 -2.21
N PRO A 195 -16.98 -5.46 -1.88
CA PRO A 195 -16.23 -4.40 -1.19
C PRO A 195 -15.63 -4.82 0.15
N GLU A 196 -16.26 -5.77 0.85
CA GLU A 196 -15.81 -6.29 2.15
C GLU A 196 -14.35 -6.75 2.14
N TYR A 197 -13.89 -7.37 1.05
CA TYR A 197 -12.52 -7.88 0.93
C TYR A 197 -11.47 -6.79 0.64
N SER A 198 -11.91 -5.58 0.29
CA SER A 198 -11.04 -4.43 -0.03
C SER A 198 -11.16 -3.30 1.00
N THR A 199 -12.04 -3.42 1.99
CA THR A 199 -12.30 -2.38 2.98
C THR A 199 -11.43 -2.63 4.21
N PHE A 200 -10.53 -1.71 4.51
CA PHE A 200 -9.65 -1.77 5.68
C PHE A 200 -9.75 -0.48 6.49
N ASP A 201 -9.76 -0.61 7.81
CA ASP A 201 -9.73 0.55 8.70
C ASP A 201 -8.41 1.31 8.56
N VAL A 202 -8.51 2.60 8.23
CA VAL A 202 -7.36 3.50 8.04
C VAL A 202 -6.53 3.64 9.34
N ASN A 203 -7.21 3.53 10.49
CA ASN A 203 -6.61 3.73 11.81
C ASN A 203 -6.16 2.42 12.48
N MET A 204 -6.16 1.29 11.74
CA MET A 204 -5.74 0.02 12.32
C MET A 204 -4.27 0.08 12.80
N LYS A 205 -4.00 -0.60 13.91
CA LYS A 205 -2.67 -0.65 14.52
C LYS A 205 -1.80 -1.71 13.82
N PRO A 206 -0.49 -1.49 13.69
CA PRO A 206 0.43 -2.49 13.15
C PRO A 206 0.45 -3.76 14.01
N GLU A 207 0.33 -4.93 13.36
CA GLU A 207 0.51 -6.24 13.98
C GLU A 207 2.01 -6.52 14.12
N VAL A 208 2.49 -6.77 15.34
CA VAL A 208 3.91 -7.10 15.59
C VAL A 208 4.15 -8.54 15.18
N GLN A 209 5.18 -8.76 14.35
CA GLN A 209 5.62 -10.11 13.97
C GLN A 209 6.91 -10.48 14.67
N GLU A 210 7.02 -11.76 15.02
CA GLU A 210 8.25 -12.33 15.54
C GLU A 210 9.33 -12.33 14.45
N PRO A 211 10.57 -11.95 14.78
CA PRO A 211 11.66 -11.97 13.82
C PRO A 211 11.92 -13.41 13.35
N ASN A 212 12.23 -13.56 12.06
CA ASN A 212 12.63 -14.82 11.40
C ASN A 212 11.56 -15.91 11.25
N GLN A 213 10.30 -15.65 11.57
CA GLN A 213 9.21 -16.58 11.26
C GLN A 213 8.90 -16.57 9.76
N LYS A 214 8.53 -17.73 9.20
CA LYS A 214 7.97 -17.79 7.84
C LYS A 214 6.75 -16.88 7.71
N VAL A 215 6.72 -16.11 6.62
CA VAL A 215 5.63 -15.17 6.35
C VAL A 215 4.31 -15.95 6.20
N PRO A 216 3.26 -15.58 6.96
CA PRO A 216 1.99 -16.30 6.91
C PRO A 216 1.31 -16.12 5.54
N VAL A 217 0.76 -17.22 5.02
CA VAL A 217 -0.02 -17.25 3.78
C VAL A 217 -1.50 -17.30 4.14
N ASN A 218 -2.24 -16.28 3.75
CA ASN A 218 -3.67 -16.17 3.93
C ASN A 218 -4.40 -16.82 2.74
N GLU A 219 -5.00 -17.99 2.98
CA GLU A 219 -5.68 -18.81 1.97
C GLU A 219 -7.15 -18.42 1.75
N LEU A 220 -7.60 -17.29 2.31
CA LEU A 220 -8.97 -16.79 2.14
C LEU A 220 -9.32 -16.63 0.66
N LYS A 221 -10.37 -17.33 0.22
CA LYS A 221 -10.94 -17.20 -1.11
C LYS A 221 -12.05 -16.14 -1.13
N VAL A 222 -12.02 -15.32 -2.17
CA VAL A 222 -12.87 -14.14 -2.34
C VAL A 222 -14.14 -14.47 -3.13
N LYS A 223 -15.26 -13.87 -2.74
CA LYS A 223 -16.53 -13.89 -3.49
C LYS A 223 -16.56 -12.73 -4.48
N MET A 224 -16.91 -13.03 -5.73
CA MET A 224 -17.01 -12.06 -6.83
C MET A 224 -18.40 -11.44 -6.91
N LYS A 225 -18.49 -10.24 -7.48
CA LYS A 225 -19.77 -9.65 -7.91
C LYS A 225 -20.37 -10.47 -9.07
N PRO A 226 -21.66 -10.29 -9.38
CA PRO A 226 -22.23 -10.81 -10.63
C PRO A 226 -21.49 -10.26 -11.86
N LYS A 227 -21.48 -11.03 -12.95
CA LYS A 227 -20.94 -10.59 -14.25
C LYS A 227 -21.75 -9.38 -14.79
N PRO A 228 -21.14 -8.49 -15.61
CA PRO A 228 -19.79 -8.56 -16.20
C PRO A 228 -18.68 -8.03 -15.28
N TRP A 229 -17.49 -8.62 -15.41
CA TRP A 229 -16.27 -8.21 -14.71
C TRP A 229 -15.33 -7.40 -15.61
N SER A 230 -14.38 -6.69 -15.01
CA SER A 230 -13.34 -5.94 -15.74
C SER A 230 -12.45 -6.83 -16.60
N LYS A 231 -12.17 -8.08 -16.16
CA LYS A 231 -11.44 -9.08 -16.94
C LYS A 231 -12.09 -10.46 -16.79
N ARG A 232 -11.72 -11.36 -17.70
CA ARG A 232 -12.15 -12.77 -17.69
C ARG A 232 -11.25 -13.60 -16.77
N TRP A 233 -11.40 -13.39 -15.46
CA TRP A 233 -10.60 -14.02 -14.41
C TRP A 233 -10.69 -15.54 -14.39
N GLU A 234 -11.76 -16.11 -14.96
CA GLU A 234 -11.97 -17.56 -15.08
C GLU A 234 -10.99 -18.26 -16.03
N ARG A 235 -10.25 -17.49 -16.84
CA ARG A 235 -9.35 -18.07 -17.84
C ARG A 235 -8.07 -18.63 -17.21
N PRO A 236 -7.60 -19.82 -17.64
CA PRO A 236 -6.40 -20.45 -17.10
C PRO A 236 -5.12 -19.62 -17.21
N ASN A 237 -5.04 -18.70 -18.18
CA ASN A 237 -3.88 -17.84 -18.39
C ASN A 237 -3.58 -16.90 -17.21
N PHE A 238 -4.57 -16.56 -16.38
CA PHE A 238 -4.35 -15.76 -15.17
C PHE A 238 -3.88 -16.60 -13.98
N ASN A 239 -4.12 -17.91 -13.99
CA ASN A 239 -3.75 -18.86 -12.92
C ASN A 239 -4.17 -18.41 -11.50
N ILE A 240 -5.40 -17.92 -11.36
CA ILE A 240 -5.94 -17.41 -10.09
C ILE A 240 -6.52 -18.55 -9.26
N LYS A 241 -6.08 -18.66 -8.00
CA LYS A 241 -6.50 -19.66 -7.01
C LYS A 241 -7.34 -19.05 -5.89
N GLY A 242 -7.28 -17.74 -5.71
CA GLY A 242 -7.97 -17.00 -4.65
C GLY A 242 -9.44 -16.67 -4.90
N ILE A 243 -10.04 -17.09 -6.01
CA ILE A 243 -11.46 -16.84 -6.33
C ILE A 243 -12.33 -18.08 -6.06
N ARG A 244 -13.50 -17.87 -5.45
CA ARG A 244 -14.56 -18.88 -5.30
C ARG A 244 -15.41 -18.98 -6.57
N PHE A 245 -14.88 -19.64 -7.61
CA PHE A 245 -15.59 -19.85 -8.87
C PHE A 245 -16.85 -20.73 -8.72
N ASP A 246 -16.88 -21.60 -7.71
CA ASP A 246 -18.01 -22.46 -7.33
C ASP A 246 -19.31 -21.67 -7.05
N LEU A 247 -19.18 -20.45 -6.55
CA LEU A 247 -20.34 -19.63 -6.17
C LEU A 247 -20.81 -18.67 -7.28
N CYS A 248 -19.97 -18.40 -8.28
CA CYS A 248 -20.24 -17.35 -9.28
C CYS A 248 -20.31 -17.86 -10.72
N LEU A 249 -19.83 -19.07 -11.01
CA LEU A 249 -19.82 -19.65 -12.36
C LEU A 249 -20.51 -21.01 -12.38
N THR A 250 -21.13 -21.32 -13.51
CA THR A 250 -21.65 -22.66 -13.78
C THR A 250 -20.55 -23.58 -14.32
N GLU A 251 -20.76 -24.90 -14.23
CA GLU A 251 -19.84 -25.87 -14.81
C GLU A 251 -19.64 -25.68 -16.32
N GLU A 252 -20.70 -25.28 -17.04
CA GLU A 252 -20.63 -25.01 -18.48
C GLU A 252 -19.67 -23.85 -18.79
N GLN A 253 -19.76 -22.77 -18.01
CA GLN A 253 -18.88 -21.62 -18.15
C GLN A 253 -17.42 -21.98 -17.82
N MET A 254 -17.21 -22.83 -16.81
CA MET A 254 -15.88 -23.34 -16.47
C MET A 254 -15.31 -24.24 -17.58
N LYS A 255 -16.13 -25.13 -18.15
CA LYS A 255 -15.74 -25.96 -19.32
C LYS A 255 -15.41 -25.10 -20.53
N GLU A 256 -16.15 -24.02 -20.76
CA GLU A 256 -15.84 -23.06 -21.81
C GLU A 256 -14.50 -22.38 -21.56
N ALA A 257 -14.28 -21.86 -20.33
CA ALA A 257 -13.02 -21.22 -19.94
C ALA A 257 -11.81 -22.15 -20.13
N GLN A 258 -11.98 -23.44 -19.84
CA GLN A 258 -10.94 -24.45 -19.98
C GLN A 258 -10.50 -24.70 -21.43
N LYS A 259 -11.32 -24.35 -22.43
CA LYS A 259 -10.93 -24.44 -23.86
C LYS A 259 -9.75 -23.53 -24.21
N TRP A 260 -9.50 -22.48 -23.42
CA TRP A 260 -8.33 -21.61 -23.57
C TRP A 260 -7.11 -22.06 -22.75
N SER A 261 -7.16 -23.23 -22.13
CA SER A 261 -6.00 -23.78 -21.43
C SER A 261 -4.84 -24.06 -22.40
N GLN A 262 -3.62 -23.87 -21.90
CA GLN A 262 -2.39 -24.12 -22.64
C GLN A 262 -1.46 -25.00 -21.80
N PRO A 263 -1.75 -26.32 -21.67
CA PRO A 263 -1.01 -27.19 -20.77
C PRO A 263 0.49 -27.28 -21.09
N TRP A 264 0.86 -27.14 -22.36
CA TRP A 264 2.26 -27.15 -22.80
C TRP A 264 3.09 -25.99 -22.24
N LEU A 265 2.46 -24.90 -21.77
CA LEU A 265 3.17 -23.73 -21.24
C LEU A 265 3.88 -24.02 -19.93
N GLU A 266 3.33 -24.91 -19.10
CA GLU A 266 3.94 -25.33 -17.82
C GLU A 266 5.24 -26.12 -18.05
N PHE A 267 5.31 -26.86 -19.16
CA PHE A 267 6.46 -27.70 -19.52
C PHE A 267 7.43 -26.99 -20.49
N ASP A 268 7.20 -25.71 -20.81
CA ASP A 268 8.07 -24.92 -21.69
C ASP A 268 9.31 -24.41 -20.93
N MET A 269 10.28 -25.31 -20.74
CA MET A 269 11.53 -25.03 -20.03
C MET A 269 12.34 -23.88 -20.65
N MET A 270 12.14 -23.55 -21.93
CA MET A 270 12.87 -22.46 -22.60
C MET A 270 12.37 -21.07 -22.15
N ARG A 271 11.14 -20.99 -21.62
CA ARG A 271 10.59 -19.74 -21.08
C ARG A 271 11.04 -19.45 -19.66
N GLU A 272 11.44 -20.47 -18.92
CA GLU A 272 11.93 -20.32 -17.55
C GLU A 272 13.10 -19.34 -17.50
N TYR A 273 13.11 -18.51 -16.46
CA TYR A 273 14.15 -17.51 -16.25
C TYR A 273 14.90 -17.84 -14.96
N ASP A 274 15.97 -18.64 -15.09
CA ASP A 274 16.86 -18.95 -13.97
C ASP A 274 17.65 -17.70 -13.54
N THR A 275 17.38 -17.26 -12.32
CA THR A 275 17.94 -16.05 -11.71
C THR A 275 18.94 -16.37 -10.60
N SER A 276 19.17 -17.64 -10.27
CA SER A 276 20.01 -18.08 -9.14
C SER A 276 21.40 -17.41 -9.11
N LYS A 277 22.12 -17.43 -10.24
CA LYS A 277 23.45 -16.80 -10.38
C LYS A 277 23.38 -15.28 -10.27
N ILE A 278 22.32 -14.68 -10.82
CA ILE A 278 22.10 -13.24 -10.82
C ILE A 278 21.81 -12.76 -9.39
N GLU A 279 20.94 -13.45 -8.66
CA GLU A 279 20.63 -13.18 -7.26
C GLU A 279 21.88 -13.29 -6.38
N ALA A 280 22.68 -14.34 -6.57
CA ALA A 280 23.94 -14.51 -5.83
C ALA A 280 24.92 -13.36 -6.07
N ALA A 281 25.02 -12.86 -7.30
CA ALA A 281 25.84 -11.69 -7.62
C ALA A 281 25.31 -10.41 -6.98
N ILE A 282 23.99 -10.18 -7.05
CA ILE A 282 23.32 -9.04 -6.40
C ILE A 282 23.53 -9.07 -4.88
N TRP A 283 23.42 -10.23 -4.23
CA TRP A 283 23.68 -10.36 -2.80
C TRP A 283 25.10 -9.93 -2.42
N LYS A 284 26.12 -10.32 -3.19
CA LYS A 284 27.49 -9.88 -2.96
C LYS A 284 27.63 -8.36 -3.07
N GLU A 285 26.97 -7.73 -4.06
CA GLU A 285 26.96 -6.27 -4.22
C GLU A 285 26.28 -5.57 -3.03
N ILE A 286 25.13 -6.07 -2.59
CA ILE A 286 24.38 -5.53 -1.44
C ILE A 286 25.21 -5.65 -0.16
N GLU A 287 25.84 -6.80 0.08
CA GLU A 287 26.69 -7.04 1.24
C GLU A 287 27.93 -6.13 1.23
N ALA A 288 28.55 -5.92 0.06
CA ALA A 288 29.67 -4.99 -0.09
C ALA A 288 29.26 -3.55 0.26
N SER A 289 28.10 -3.09 -0.26
CA SER A 289 27.58 -1.74 -0.02
C SER A 289 27.16 -1.47 1.44
N LYS A 290 26.81 -2.53 2.18
CA LYS A 290 26.51 -2.45 3.62
C LYS A 290 27.75 -2.40 4.50
N ARG A 291 28.87 -2.98 4.05
CA ARG A 291 30.14 -3.00 4.80
C ARG A 291 30.93 -1.70 4.63
N SER A 292 30.80 -1.04 3.48
CA SER A 292 31.37 0.28 3.19
C SER A 292 30.50 1.42 3.74
#